data_AF-A0A511ZQK0-F1
#
_entry.id   AF-A0A511ZQK0-F1
#
_cell.length_a   1.000
_cell.length_b   1.000
_cell.length_c   1.000
_cell.angle_alpha   90.00
_cell.angle_beta   90.00
_cell.angle_gamma   90.00
#
_symmetry.space_group_name_H-M   'P 1'
#
loop_
_entity.id
_entity.type
_entity.pdbx_description
1 polymer ?
#
loop_
_entity_poly.entity_id
_entity_poly.type
_entity_poly.pdbx_seq_one_letter_code
_entity_poly.pdbx_strand_id
1 'polypeptide(L)'
;MQQLLIDHALLIMDFSSVSFDFTLMNKPVIYYHFDVNRFFKRGILRPAEETFLGKIAQNEADLVDMIEESIEINFKNFDIELDNIIKYQDRHNCRRIYQAVLSKLDKENEKNEG
;
A
#
# COMPACT_ATOMS: atom_id res chain seq x y z
N MET A 1 -12.46 -7.20 8.66
CA MET A 1 -11.62 -6.30 7.84
C MET A 1 -11.19 -6.98 6.55
N GLN A 2 -10.44 -8.08 6.58
CA GLN A 2 -9.95 -8.75 5.37
C GLN A 2 -11.04 -9.11 4.34
N GLN A 3 -12.20 -9.62 4.78
CA GLN A 3 -13.32 -9.94 3.87
C GLN A 3 -13.89 -8.68 3.18
N LEU A 4 -13.99 -7.57 3.92
CA LEU A 4 -14.46 -6.30 3.38
C LEU A 4 -13.53 -5.81 2.27
N LEU A 5 -12.22 -5.88 2.47
CA LEU A 5 -11.25 -5.46 1.46
C LEU A 5 -11.33 -6.34 0.19
N ILE A 6 -11.66 -7.63 0.35
CA ILE A 6 -11.82 -8.57 -0.77
C ILE A 6 -13.08 -8.28 -1.58
N ASP A 7 -14.19 -7.94 -0.91
CA ASP A 7 -15.49 -7.79 -1.56
C ASP A 7 -15.67 -6.43 -2.29
N HIS A 8 -14.82 -5.44 -2.01
CA HIS A 8 -14.93 -4.09 -2.57
C HIS A 8 -13.99 -3.87 -3.76
N ALA A 9 -14.42 -3.08 -4.74
CA ALA A 9 -13.69 -2.82 -5.99
C ALA A 9 -12.82 -1.55 -5.95
N LEU A 10 -13.16 -0.60 -5.07
CA LEU A 10 -12.49 0.69 -4.93
C LEU A 10 -12.40 1.07 -3.44
N LEU A 11 -11.31 1.69 -3.05
CA LEU A 11 -11.12 2.27 -1.72
C LEU A 11 -10.92 3.77 -1.82
N ILE A 12 -11.71 4.52 -1.05
CA ILE A 12 -11.53 5.96 -0.85
C ILE A 12 -11.06 6.16 0.59
N MET A 13 -9.93 6.84 0.80
CA MET A 13 -9.43 7.10 2.16
C MET A 13 -8.57 8.36 2.27
N ASP A 14 -8.16 8.72 3.48
CA ASP A 14 -7.25 9.82 3.76
C ASP A 14 -5.77 9.38 3.79
N PHE A 15 -5.18 9.14 4.96
CA PHE A 15 -3.74 8.93 5.16
C PHE A 15 -3.42 7.60 5.84
N SER A 16 -4.37 6.66 5.84
CA SER A 16 -4.21 5.36 6.49
C SER A 16 -3.32 4.41 5.68
N SER A 17 -2.58 3.54 6.37
CA SER A 17 -1.78 2.49 5.73
C SER A 17 -2.61 1.34 5.16
N VAL A 18 -3.92 1.30 5.44
CA VAL A 18 -4.85 0.29 4.89
C VAL A 18 -4.88 0.30 3.36
N SER A 19 -4.49 1.41 2.71
CA SER A 19 -4.42 1.50 1.26
C SER A 19 -3.43 0.50 0.68
N PHE A 20 -2.36 0.21 1.42
CA PHE A 20 -1.33 -0.71 0.99
C PHE A 20 -1.87 -2.13 0.79
N ASP A 21 -2.83 -2.57 1.63
CA ASP A 21 -3.48 -3.88 1.47
C ASP A 21 -4.31 -3.93 0.18
N PHE A 22 -4.95 -2.83 -0.22
CA PHE A 22 -5.68 -2.73 -1.49
C PHE A 22 -4.74 -2.74 -2.69
N THR A 23 -3.66 -1.95 -2.61
CA THR A 23 -2.62 -1.91 -3.65
C THR A 23 -1.97 -3.29 -3.83
N LEU A 24 -1.68 -4.02 -2.75
CA LEU A 24 -1.19 -5.40 -2.79
C LEU A 24 -2.14 -6.38 -3.50
N MET A 25 -3.44 -6.13 -3.44
CA MET A 25 -4.46 -6.90 -4.16
C MET A 25 -4.68 -6.42 -5.60
N ASN A 26 -3.86 -5.49 -6.07
CA ASN A 26 -3.98 -4.80 -7.36
C ASN A 26 -5.35 -4.11 -7.56
N LYS A 27 -5.87 -3.51 -6.50
CA LYS A 27 -7.13 -2.75 -6.51
C LYS A 27 -6.86 -1.25 -6.43
N PRO A 28 -7.67 -0.41 -7.11
CA PRO A 28 -7.47 1.03 -7.13
C PRO A 28 -7.78 1.64 -5.75
N VAL A 29 -7.03 2.68 -5.43
CA VAL A 29 -7.22 3.53 -4.24
C VAL A 29 -7.29 4.98 -4.70
N ILE A 30 -8.30 5.72 -4.21
CA ILE A 30 -8.38 7.16 -4.32
C ILE A 30 -8.16 7.75 -2.93
N TYR A 31 -7.22 8.69 -2.85
CA TYR A 31 -6.90 9.39 -1.63
C TYR A 31 -7.64 10.74 -1.61
N TYR A 32 -8.48 10.99 -0.61
CA TYR A 32 -9.18 12.25 -0.44
C TYR A 32 -8.45 13.14 0.57
N HIS A 33 -7.63 14.06 0.07
CA HIS A 33 -6.68 14.87 0.84
C HIS A 33 -7.07 16.35 0.93
N PHE A 34 -8.31 16.64 1.31
CA PHE A 34 -8.84 18.01 1.42
C PHE A 34 -8.03 18.94 2.35
N ASP A 35 -7.24 18.40 3.28
CA ASP A 35 -6.42 19.17 4.23
C ASP A 35 -4.94 18.75 4.29
N VAL A 36 -4.37 18.28 3.17
CA VAL A 36 -2.97 17.81 3.07
C VAL A 36 -1.94 18.70 3.76
N ASN A 37 -2.07 20.02 3.61
CA ASN A 37 -1.18 21.02 4.21
C ASN A 37 -1.21 20.99 5.75
N ARG A 38 -2.35 20.66 6.36
CA ARG A 38 -2.48 20.52 7.81
C ARG A 38 -1.82 19.23 8.30
N PHE A 39 -1.99 18.15 7.56
CA PHE A 39 -1.45 16.84 7.90
C PHE A 39 0.09 16.81 7.82
N PHE A 40 0.65 17.32 6.73
CA PHE A 40 2.10 17.31 6.47
C PHE A 40 2.91 18.33 7.28
N LYS A 41 2.27 19.35 7.87
CA LYS A 41 2.92 20.31 8.79
C LYS A 41 3.61 19.63 9.99
N ARG A 42 3.21 18.40 10.34
CA ARG A 42 3.82 17.62 11.43
C ARG A 42 5.05 16.80 11.00
N GLY A 43 5.41 16.80 9.71
CA GLY A 43 6.72 16.35 9.22
C GLY A 43 7.00 14.85 9.30
N ILE A 44 5.98 13.98 9.24
CA ILE A 44 6.15 12.54 9.50
C ILE A 44 6.36 11.73 8.20
N LEU A 45 5.94 12.25 7.05
CA LEU A 45 5.95 11.51 5.78
C LEU A 45 6.79 12.21 4.71
N ARG A 46 7.30 11.42 3.76
CA ARG A 46 7.91 11.88 2.50
C ARG A 46 6.89 12.70 1.69
N PRO A 47 7.28 13.45 0.65
CA PRO A 47 6.32 14.13 -0.22
C PRO A 47 5.14 13.21 -0.60
N ALA A 48 3.93 13.76 -0.70
CA ALA A 48 2.71 12.97 -0.92
C ALA A 48 2.82 12.09 -2.18
N GLU A 49 3.44 12.61 -3.24
CA GLU A 49 3.75 11.94 -4.51
C GLU A 49 4.62 10.68 -4.34
N GLU A 50 5.47 10.63 -3.31
CA GLU A 50 6.32 9.47 -3.00
C GLU A 50 5.69 8.52 -1.98
N THR A 51 4.61 8.94 -1.34
CA THR A 51 4.00 8.24 -0.19
C THR A 51 2.75 7.46 -0.59
N PHE A 52 1.96 8.00 -1.51
CA PHE A 52 0.66 7.45 -1.86
C PHE A 52 0.65 6.85 -3.25
N LEU A 53 0.27 5.58 -3.31
CA LEU A 53 0.22 4.78 -4.53
C LEU A 53 -1.22 4.75 -5.03
N GLY A 54 -1.62 5.81 -5.74
CA GLY A 54 -2.99 5.99 -6.24
C GLY A 54 -3.32 7.45 -6.54
N LYS A 55 -4.53 7.70 -7.03
CA LYS A 55 -4.99 9.05 -7.38
C LYS A 55 -5.29 9.86 -6.12
N ILE A 56 -5.02 11.17 -6.14
CA ILE A 56 -5.27 12.06 -5.01
C ILE A 56 -6.29 13.13 -5.42
N ALA A 57 -7.48 13.08 -4.81
CA ALA A 57 -8.51 14.11 -4.94
C ALA A 57 -8.33 15.18 -3.85
N GLN A 58 -8.35 16.47 -4.24
CA GLN A 58 -8.18 17.59 -3.31
C GLN A 58 -9.52 18.20 -2.87
N ASN A 59 -10.58 17.95 -3.63
CA ASN A 59 -11.93 18.42 -3.35
C ASN A 59 -12.99 17.40 -3.83
N GLU A 60 -14.25 17.63 -3.50
CA GLU A 60 -15.34 16.72 -3.81
C GLU A 60 -15.59 16.55 -5.32
N ALA A 61 -15.36 17.58 -6.13
CA ALA A 61 -15.54 17.48 -7.57
C ALA A 61 -14.48 16.54 -8.18
N ASP A 62 -13.20 16.73 -7.81
CA ASP A 62 -12.12 15.83 -8.23
C ASP A 62 -12.42 14.38 -7.82
N LEU A 63 -12.96 14.19 -6.61
CA LEU A 63 -13.27 12.85 -6.10
C LEU A 63 -14.38 12.18 -6.94
N VAL A 64 -15.44 12.91 -7.26
CA VAL A 64 -16.53 12.39 -8.10
C VAL A 64 -16.01 12.02 -9.48
N ASP A 65 -15.25 12.90 -10.12
CA ASP A 65 -14.68 12.66 -11.46
C ASP A 65 -13.79 11.39 -11.45
N MET A 66 -12.95 11.21 -10.43
CA MET A 66 -12.09 10.02 -10.29
C MET A 66 -12.88 8.73 -10.05
N ILE A 67 -14.02 8.80 -9.35
CA ILE A 67 -14.92 7.66 -9.15
C ILE A 67 -15.57 7.28 -10.48
N GLU A 68 -16.07 8.26 -11.23
CA GLU A 68 -16.68 8.03 -12.55
C GLU A 68 -15.67 7.37 -13.51
N GLU A 69 -14.46 7.90 -13.60
CA GLU A 69 -13.39 7.31 -14.41
C GLU A 69 -13.07 5.87 -13.96
N SER A 70 -13.02 5.61 -12.65
CA SER A 70 -12.81 4.27 -12.11
C SER A 70 -13.91 3.29 -12.52
N ILE A 71 -15.16 3.75 -12.58
CA ILE A 71 -16.30 2.94 -13.05
C ILE A 71 -16.15 2.64 -14.55
N GLU A 72 -15.80 3.63 -15.37
CA GLU A 72 -15.64 3.48 -16.82
C GLU A 72 -14.59 2.44 -17.21
N ILE A 73 -13.47 2.39 -16.46
CA ILE A 73 -12.40 1.42 -16.68
C ILE A 73 -12.61 0.09 -15.94
N ASN A 74 -13.77 -0.11 -15.30
CA ASN A 74 -14.11 -1.28 -14.49
C ASN A 74 -13.11 -1.56 -13.35
N PHE A 75 -12.76 -0.50 -12.61
CA PHE A 75 -11.91 -0.51 -11.42
C PHE A 75 -10.52 -1.14 -11.64
N LYS A 76 -9.98 -1.02 -12.86
CA LYS A 76 -8.62 -1.46 -13.15
C LYS A 76 -7.61 -0.49 -12.54
N ASN A 77 -6.57 -1.06 -11.93
CA ASN A 77 -5.48 -0.30 -11.34
C ASN A 77 -4.30 -0.24 -12.33
N PHE A 78 -4.28 0.77 -13.20
CA PHE A 78 -3.24 0.91 -14.24
C PHE A 78 -2.03 1.73 -13.80
N ASP A 79 -2.16 2.50 -12.72
CA ASP A 79 -1.20 3.54 -12.36
C ASP A 79 -0.04 3.03 -11.48
N ILE A 80 -0.03 1.74 -11.11
CA ILE A 80 0.89 1.22 -10.08
C ILE A 80 1.61 -0.05 -10.56
N GLU A 81 2.91 0.09 -10.82
CA GLU A 81 3.82 -1.04 -11.01
C GLU A 81 4.29 -1.58 -9.64
N LEU A 82 3.61 -2.63 -9.16
CA LEU A 82 3.91 -3.27 -7.87
C LEU A 82 5.34 -3.83 -7.77
N ASP A 83 5.95 -4.23 -8.88
CA ASP A 83 7.26 -4.88 -8.92
C ASP A 83 8.38 -3.98 -8.37
N ASN A 84 8.25 -2.66 -8.57
CA ASN A 84 9.21 -1.67 -8.08
C ASN A 84 9.02 -1.31 -6.60
N ILE A 85 7.87 -1.69 -6.02
CA ILE A 85 7.44 -1.29 -4.68
C ILE A 85 7.55 -2.48 -3.73
N ILE A 86 7.18 -3.67 -4.20
CA ILE A 86 7.01 -4.88 -3.40
C ILE A 86 7.87 -5.98 -3.99
N LYS A 87 9.02 -6.20 -3.36
CA LYS A 87 10.02 -7.21 -3.78
C LYS A 87 9.45 -8.64 -3.84
N TYR A 88 8.52 -8.97 -2.96
CA TYR A 88 7.98 -10.32 -2.82
C TYR A 88 6.45 -10.29 -2.82
N GLN A 89 5.84 -10.65 -3.95
CA GLN A 89 4.38 -10.66 -4.13
C GLN A 89 3.80 -12.09 -4.02
N ASP A 90 4.27 -12.86 -3.04
CA ASP A 90 3.75 -14.21 -2.77
C ASP A 90 3.25 -14.36 -1.33
N ARG A 91 2.80 -15.56 -0.96
CA ARG A 91 2.29 -15.87 0.38
C ARG A 91 3.33 -16.51 1.30
N HIS A 92 4.62 -16.38 1.01
CA HIS A 92 5.70 -17.06 1.74
C HIS A 92 6.44 -16.15 2.74
N ASN A 93 5.86 -15.00 3.11
CA ASN A 93 6.47 -14.03 4.04
C ASN A 93 6.90 -14.69 5.36
N CYS A 94 6.00 -15.41 6.04
CA CYS A 94 6.33 -16.10 7.29
C CYS A 94 7.44 -17.16 7.12
N ARG A 95 7.44 -17.89 6.00
CA ARG A 95 8.46 -18.91 5.70
C ARG A 95 9.84 -18.27 5.56
N ARG A 96 9.96 -17.15 4.82
CA ARG A 96 11.25 -16.44 4.68
C ARG A 96 11.77 -15.93 6.00
N ILE A 97 10.90 -15.36 6.84
CA ILE A 97 11.30 -14.87 8.17
C ILE A 97 11.77 -16.04 9.04
N TYR A 98 11.02 -17.13 9.07
CA TYR A 98 11.40 -18.33 9.81
C TYR A 98 12.77 -18.88 9.38
N GLN A 99 13.00 -19.03 8.08
CA GLN A 99 14.29 -19.47 7.54
C GLN A 99 15.43 -18.50 7.88
N ALA A 100 15.20 -17.19 7.78
CA ALA A 100 16.20 -16.18 8.10
C ALA A 100 16.60 -16.20 9.59
N VAL A 101 15.66 -16.48 10.49
CA VAL A 101 15.93 -16.63 11.93
C VAL A 101 16.77 -17.88 12.18
N LEU A 102 16.38 -19.05 11.64
CA LEU A 102 17.16 -20.28 11.79
C LEU A 102 18.61 -20.12 11.31
N SER A 103 18.79 -19.58 10.09
CA SER A 103 20.13 -19.38 9.53
C SER A 103 21.01 -18.40 10.31
N LYS A 104 20.43 -17.54 11.17
CA LYS A 104 21.21 -16.69 12.08
C LYS A 104 21.63 -17.42 13.35
N LEU A 105 20.73 -18.21 13.92
CA LEU A 105 21.01 -19.01 15.12
C LEU A 105 22.11 -20.05 14.83
N ASP A 106 22.05 -20.73 13.68
CA ASP A 106 23.07 -21.72 13.30
C ASP A 106 24.47 -21.09 13.21
N LYS A 107 24.58 -19.88 12.63
CA LYS A 107 25.84 -19.13 12.52
C LYS A 107 26.38 -18.61 13.84
N GLU A 108 25.52 -18.36 14.83
CA GLU A 108 25.95 -17.96 16.17
C GLU A 108 26.49 -19.15 16.95
N ASN A 109 25.88 -20.33 16.79
CA ASN A 109 26.37 -21.56 17.42
C ASN A 109 27.74 -21.97 16.85
N GLU A 110 27.93 -21.90 15.53
CA GLU A 110 29.23 -22.18 14.88
C GLU A 110 30.36 -21.22 15.30
N LYS A 111 30.03 -19.99 15.72
CA LYS A 111 31.01 -19.00 16.21
C LYS A 111 31.37 -19.16 17.69
N ASN A 112 30.53 -19.80 18.48
CA ASN A 112 30.76 -20.01 19.92
C ASN A 112 31.50 -21.33 20.21
N GLU A 113 31.63 -22.22 19.22
CA GLU A 113 32.35 -23.49 19.32
C GLU A 113 33.79 -23.45 18.74
N GLY A 114 34.26 -22.29 18.26
CA GLY A 114 35.63 -22.06 17.77
C GLY A 114 36.39 -21.03 18.60
#